data_AF-A0A0D8L2B6-F1
#
_entry.id   AF-A0A0D8L2B6-F1
#
_cell.length_a   1.000
_cell.length_b   1.000
_cell.length_c   1.000
_cell.angle_alpha   90.00
_cell.angle_beta   90.00
_cell.angle_gamma   90.00
#
_symmetry.space_group_name_H-M   'P 1'
#
loop_
_entity.id
_entity.type
_entity.pdbx_description
1 polymer ?
#
loop_
_entity_poly.entity_id
_entity_poly.type
_entity_poly.pdbx_seq_one_letter_code
_entity_poly.pdbx_strand_id
1 'polypeptide(L)' 'MAETRDISGLRKFSVLQEHLRGMLEDHRRLTGSARADALLRDWTEQAGRFILVKPKSADIHALAGVTRHADTELRIRAQ' A
#
# COMPACT_ATOMS: atom_id res chain seq x y z
N MET A 1 15.15 23.75 -6.20
CA MET A 1 14.45 23.62 -4.90
C MET A 1 14.05 22.17 -4.75
N ALA A 2 14.79 21.38 -3.97
CA ALA A 2 14.52 19.95 -3.81
C ALA A 2 13.40 19.75 -2.78
N GLU A 3 12.34 19.07 -3.20
CA GLU A 3 11.12 18.83 -2.43
C GLU A 3 11.35 17.76 -1.36
N THR A 4 11.25 18.14 -0.08
CA THR A 4 11.46 17.24 1.05
C THR A 4 10.27 16.28 1.22
N ARG A 5 10.46 15.00 0.84
CA ARG A 5 9.52 13.90 1.08
C ARG A 5 9.57 13.51 2.56
N ASP A 6 8.41 13.43 3.23
CA ASP A 6 8.33 12.87 4.57
C ASP A 6 8.42 11.34 4.48
N ILE A 7 9.39 10.75 5.18
CA ILE A 7 9.62 9.30 5.23
C ILE A 7 9.33 8.85 6.66
N SER A 8 8.18 8.22 6.83
CA SER A 8 7.72 7.71 8.12
C SER A 8 7.64 6.18 8.11
N GLY A 9 8.03 5.53 9.21
CA GLY A 9 7.92 4.07 9.32
C GLY A 9 6.47 3.60 9.43
N LEU A 10 6.07 2.59 8.64
CA LEU A 10 4.70 2.06 8.62
C LEU A 10 4.26 1.43 9.96
N ARG A 11 5.23 1.11 10.83
CA ARG A 11 5.02 0.51 12.17
C ARG A 11 4.02 1.27 13.04
N LYS A 12 3.93 2.59 12.89
CA LYS A 12 3.05 3.45 13.71
C LYS A 12 1.58 3.46 13.27
N PHE A 13 1.25 2.83 12.14
CA PHE A 13 -0.08 2.92 11.52
C PHE A 13 -0.65 1.52 11.21
N SER A 14 -1.31 0.89 12.18
CA SER A 14 -1.87 -0.47 12.04
C SER A 14 -2.86 -0.60 10.88
N VAL A 15 -3.76 0.38 10.70
CA VAL A 15 -4.73 0.41 9.59
C VAL A 15 -4.03 0.42 8.23
N LEU A 16 -2.91 1.13 8.10
CA LEU A 16 -2.16 1.18 6.83
C LEU A 16 -1.41 -0.12 6.56
N GLN A 17 -0.98 -0.83 7.61
CA GLN A 17 -0.38 -2.16 7.45
C GLN A 17 -1.41 -3.16 6.92
N GLU A 18 -2.61 -3.20 7.51
CA GLU A 18 -3.66 -4.10 7.04
C GLU A 18 -4.12 -3.74 5.63
N HIS A 19 -4.18 -2.46 5.28
CA HIS A 19 -4.47 -2.05 3.91
C HIS A 19 -3.38 -2.53 2.92
N LEU A 20 -2.10 -2.35 3.25
CA LEU A 20 -0.99 -2.83 2.43
C LEU A 20 -1.01 -4.36 2.30
N ARG A 21 -1.33 -5.07 3.39
CA ARG A 21 -1.48 -6.52 3.38
C ARG A 21 -2.58 -6.95 2.41
N GLY A 22 -3.75 -6.31 2.46
CA GLY A 22 -4.85 -6.57 1.53
C GLY A 22 -4.43 -6.38 0.06
N MET A 23 -3.72 -5.29 -0.25
CA MET A 23 -3.18 -5.06 -1.60
C MET A 23 -2.20 -6.16 -2.05
N LEU A 24 -1.34 -6.64 -1.15
CA LEU A 24 -0.40 -7.73 -1.45
C LEU A 24 -1.13 -9.07 -1.65
N GLU A 25 -2.17 -9.35 -0.86
CA GLU A 25 -3.00 -10.55 -1.01
C GLU A 25 -3.73 -10.56 -2.36
N ASP A 26 -4.30 -9.41 -2.75
CA ASP A 26 -4.93 -9.23 -4.06
C ASP A 26 -3.93 -9.42 -5.19
N HIS A 27 -2.77 -8.76 -5.11
CA HIS A 27 -1.71 -8.92 -6.11
C HIS A 27 -1.24 -10.37 -6.22
N ARG A 28 -1.03 -11.07 -5.09
CA ARG A 28 -0.67 -12.50 -5.08
C ARG A 28 -1.74 -13.33 -5.78
N ARG A 29 -3.02 -13.12 -5.46
CA ARG A 29 -4.14 -13.88 -6.02
C ARG A 29 -4.27 -13.67 -7.53
N LEU A 30 -4.13 -12.42 -8.00
CA LEU A 30 -4.32 -12.06 -9.40
C LEU A 30 -3.14 -12.42 -10.29
N THR A 31 -1.93 -12.48 -9.76
CA THR A 31 -0.70 -12.65 -10.56
C THR A 31 0.08 -13.93 -10.26
N GLY A 32 -0.23 -14.62 -9.16
CA GLY A 32 0.59 -15.75 -8.68
C GLY A 32 1.97 -15.32 -8.17
N SER A 33 2.18 -14.03 -7.82
CA SER A 33 3.48 -13.49 -7.44
C SER A 33 4.10 -14.22 -6.23
N ALA A 34 5.17 -14.97 -6.49
CA ALA A 34 5.97 -15.63 -5.44
C ALA A 34 6.62 -14.63 -4.48
N ARG A 35 6.88 -13.41 -4.96
CA ARG A 35 7.42 -12.33 -4.12
C ARG A 35 6.38 -11.87 -3.11
N ALA A 36 5.13 -11.69 -3.54
CA ALA A 36 4.04 -11.35 -2.64
C ALA A 36 3.76 -12.47 -1.63
N ASP A 37 3.82 -13.73 -2.07
CA ASP A 37 3.69 -14.89 -1.18
C ASP A 37 4.78 -14.92 -0.09
N ALA A 38 6.04 -14.67 -0.46
CA ALA A 38 7.15 -14.59 0.49
C ALA A 38 6.98 -13.42 1.49
N LEU A 39 6.48 -12.26 1.04
CA LEU A 39 6.21 -11.12 1.91
C LEU A 39 5.06 -11.39 2.91
N LEU A 40 4.03 -12.13 2.48
CA LEU A 40 2.86 -12.44 3.29
C LEU A 40 3.11 -13.57 4.30
N ARG A 41 4.04 -14.50 4.01
CA ARG A 41 4.37 -15.62 4.91
C ARG A 41 4.89 -15.19 6.29
N ASP A 42 5.59 -14.06 6.36
CA ASP A 42 6.11 -13.50 7.60
C ASP A 42 5.76 -12.01 7.73
N TRP A 43 4.46 -11.74 7.67
CA TRP A 43 3.97 -10.37 7.61
C TRP A 43 4.44 -9.52 8.79
N THR A 44 4.51 -10.07 10.01
CA THR A 44 4.93 -9.33 11.21
C THR A 44 6.35 -8.78 11.08
N GLU A 45 7.29 -9.54 10.53
CA GLU A 45 8.64 -9.05 10.29
C GLU A 45 8.68 -8.12 9.06
N GLN A 46 8.02 -8.51 7.97
CA GLN A 46 8.09 -7.80 6.69
C GLN A 46 7.40 -6.44 6.71
N ALA A 47 6.26 -6.30 7.42
CA ALA A 47 5.53 -5.04 7.58
C ALA A 47 6.44 -3.92 8.11
N GLY A 48 7.38 -4.29 8.99
CA GLY A 48 8.34 -3.37 9.58
C GLY A 48 9.40 -2.81 8.64
N ARG A 49 9.54 -3.38 7.44
CA ARG A 49 10.51 -2.98 6.40
C ARG A 49 9.92 -1.98 5.41
N PHE A 50 8.60 -1.76 5.44
CA PHE A 50 7.93 -0.79 4.59
C PHE A 50 8.01 0.63 5.18
N ILE A 51 8.20 1.59 4.28
CA ILE A 51 8.12 3.01 4.58
C ILE A 51 6.84 3.59 3.98
N LEU A 52 6.20 4.48 4.71
CA LEU A 52 5.12 5.28 4.19
C LEU A 52 5.74 6.49 3.49
N VAL A 53 5.51 6.60 2.19
CA VAL A 53 5.92 7.77 1.41
C VAL A 53 4.69 8.64 1.18
N LYS A 54 4.64 9.80 1.83
CA LYS A 54 3.56 10.77 1.71
C LYS A 54 4.01 11.96 0.84
N PRO A 55 3.27 12.32 -0.23
CA PRO A 55 3.43 13.64 -0.84
C PRO A 55 2.92 14.71 0.13
N LYS A 56 3.55 15.90 0.14
CA LYS A 56 3.30 16.98 1.11
C LYS A 56 1.83 17.40 1.27
N SER A 57 1.01 17.21 0.24
CA SER A 57 -0.42 17.59 0.24
C SER A 57 -1.37 16.48 0.70
N ALA A 58 -0.89 15.29 1.07
CA ALA A 58 -1.75 14.16 1.40
C ALA A 58 -1.88 13.98 2.92
N ASP A 59 -2.90 14.58 3.53
CA ASP A 59 -3.24 14.39 4.94
C ASP A 59 -3.30 12.91 5.32
N ILE A 60 -2.63 12.50 6.40
CA ILE A 60 -2.61 11.11 6.90
C ILE A 60 -4.04 10.66 7.26
N HIS A 61 -4.88 11.62 7.66
CA HIS A 61 -6.31 11.46 7.93
C HIS A 61 -7.13 11.04 6.69
N ALA A 62 -6.70 11.39 5.47
CA ALA A 62 -7.40 10.95 4.25
C ALA A 62 -7.18 9.46 3.92
N LEU A 63 -6.12 8.83 4.47
CA LEU A 63 -5.86 7.39 4.26
C LEU A 63 -6.56 6.50 5.29
N ALA A 64 -6.83 7.00 6.49
CA ALA A 64 -7.44 6.21 7.56
C ALA A 64 -8.99 6.25 7.55
N GLY A 65 -9.59 7.19 6.81
CA GLY A 65 -11.02 7.50 6.88
C GLY A 65 -11.79 7.48 5.57
N VAL A 66 -11.19 7.07 4.45
CA VAL A 66 -11.95 6.89 3.21
C VAL A 66 -11.87 5.46 2.74
N THR A 67 -12.95 4.73 2.98
CA THR A 67 -13.39 3.61 2.14
C THR A 67 -13.50 4.14 0.70
N ARG A 68 -12.38 4.23 -0.03
CA ARG A 68 -12.42 4.45 -1.48
C ARG A 68 -12.50 3.09 -2.12
N HIS A 69 -13.74 2.74 -2.42
CA HIS A 69 -14.11 1.80 -3.45
C HIS A 69 -13.18 1.93 -4.67
N ALA A 70 -12.73 0.77 -5.15
CA ALA A 70 -12.51 0.45 -6.56
C ALA A 70 -12.24 1.65 -7.48
N ASP A 71 -10.98 2.04 -7.65
CA ASP A 71 -10.55 2.72 -8.87
C ASP A 71 -9.27 2.06 -9.35
N THR A 72 -9.46 0.85 -9.88
CA THR A 72 -8.49 0.23 -10.80
C THR A 72 -9.30 -0.47 -11.89
N GLU A 73 -10.28 0.23 -12.45
CA GLU A 73 -10.85 -0.18 -13.73
C GLU A 73 -9.90 0.31 -14.83
N LEU A 74 -9.04 -0.61 -15.28
CA LEU A 74 -8.38 -0.53 -16.58
C LEU A 74 -9.47 -0.43 -17.65
N ARG A 75 -9.89 0.79 -18.01
CA ARG A 75 -10.70 1.03 -19.21
C ARG A 75 -9.85 0.79 -20.44
N ILE A 76 -9.83 -0.45 -20.90
CA ILE A 76 -9.34 -0.84 -22.22
C ILE A 76 -10.10 -0.01 -23.27
N ARG A 77 -9.38 0.79 -24.04
CA ARG A 77 -9.87 1.30 -25.33
C ARG A 77 -9.23 0.43 -26.41
N ALA A 78 -9.95 -0.60 -26.86
CA ALA A 78 -9.72 -1.21 -28.15
C ALA A 78 -10.61 -0.43 -29.14
N GLN A 79 -9.99 0.21 -30.13
CA GLN A 79 -10.65 0.77 -31.32
C GLN A 79 -10.54 -0.23 -32.45
#